data_AF-A0A527ZSV8-F1
#
_entry.id   AF-A0A527ZSV8-F1
#
_cell.length_a   1.000
_cell.length_b   1.000
_cell.length_c   1.000
_cell.angle_alpha   90.00
_cell.angle_beta   90.00
_cell.angle_gamma   90.00
#
_symmetry.space_group_name_H-M   'P 1'
#
loop_
_entity.id
_entity.type
_entity.pdbx_description
1 polymer ?
#
loop_
_entity_poly.entity_id
_entity_poly.type
_entity_poly.pdbx_seq_one_letter_code
_entity_poly.pdbx_strand_id
1 'polypeptide(L)'
;MSRRRIGRKLRGKRSLDLYTREGNLEARQLFEKALEIDPDYARAHAGLALTYDRGGFYSAWDANPKTSLQKAESHAKKAVALDDT
;
A
#
# COMPACT_ATOMS: atom_id res chain seq x y z
N MET A 1 9.52 30.01 -0.22
CA MET A 1 8.73 29.12 -1.12
C MET A 1 9.52 27.88 -1.58
N SER A 2 10.14 27.07 -0.69
CA SER A 2 10.97 25.93 -1.14
C SER A 2 10.91 24.70 -0.20
N ARG A 3 9.71 24.32 0.24
CA ARG A 3 9.51 23.04 0.97
C ARG A 3 8.45 22.13 0.30
N ARG A 4 7.57 22.71 -0.52
CA ARG A 4 6.50 21.95 -1.22
C ARG A 4 6.97 21.23 -2.50
N ARG A 5 8.08 21.66 -3.14
CA ARG A 5 8.62 21.00 -4.35
C ARG A 5 9.45 19.75 -4.05
N ILE A 6 10.23 19.77 -2.96
CA ILE A 6 11.08 18.63 -2.54
C ILE A 6 10.23 17.42 -2.12
N GLY A 7 9.10 17.66 -1.45
CA GLY A 7 8.15 16.60 -1.08
C GLY A 7 7.51 15.88 -2.28
N ARG A 8 7.33 16.56 -3.43
CA ARG A 8 6.79 15.93 -4.65
C ARG A 8 7.83 15.09 -5.38
N LYS A 9 9.09 15.54 -5.44
CA LYS A 9 10.18 14.75 -6.04
C LYS A 9 10.47 13.48 -5.23
N LEU A 10 10.44 13.58 -3.89
CA LEU A 10 10.55 12.42 -2.99
C LEU A 10 9.35 11.49 -3.07
N ARG A 11 8.11 12.01 -3.20
CA ARG A 11 6.92 11.17 -3.46
C ARG A 11 6.96 10.50 -4.83
N GLY A 12 7.42 11.20 -5.87
CA GLY A 12 7.55 10.64 -7.22
C GLY A 12 8.60 9.54 -7.28
N LYS A 13 9.77 9.77 -6.67
CA LYS A 13 10.80 8.73 -6.53
C LYS A 13 10.35 7.58 -5.64
N ARG A 14 9.74 7.84 -4.48
CA ARG A 14 9.17 6.77 -3.64
C ARG A 14 8.04 6.02 -4.34
N SER A 15 7.29 6.67 -5.23
CA SER A 15 6.34 5.99 -6.11
C SER A 15 7.07 5.00 -7.00
N LEU A 16 8.16 5.43 -7.68
CA LEU A 16 9.05 4.60 -8.49
C LEU A 16 9.80 3.51 -7.69
N ASP A 17 10.22 3.78 -6.45
CA ASP A 17 10.92 2.83 -5.59
C ASP A 17 9.94 1.77 -5.02
N LEU A 18 8.65 2.13 -4.86
CA LEU A 18 7.55 1.19 -4.59
C LEU A 18 7.08 0.43 -5.86
N TYR A 19 7.65 0.70 -7.04
CA TYR A 19 7.32 0.02 -8.30
C TYR A 19 8.26 -1.17 -8.62
N THR A 20 9.00 -1.69 -7.65
CA THR A 20 9.65 -3.01 -7.77
C THR A 20 8.81 -4.08 -7.08
N ARG A 21 8.92 -5.34 -7.53
CA ARG A 21 8.23 -6.47 -6.91
C ARG A 21 8.69 -6.65 -5.46
N GLU A 22 9.99 -6.51 -5.24
CA GLU A 22 10.64 -6.68 -3.95
C GLU A 22 10.19 -5.58 -2.97
N GLY A 23 10.18 -4.32 -3.41
CA GLY A 23 9.72 -3.20 -2.58
C GLY A 23 8.23 -3.28 -2.26
N ASN A 24 7.41 -3.81 -3.18
CA ASN A 24 6.01 -4.06 -2.94
C ASN A 24 5.78 -5.16 -1.88
N LEU A 25 6.59 -6.23 -1.90
CA LEU A 25 6.54 -7.30 -0.90
C LEU A 25 7.04 -6.84 0.47
N GLU A 26 8.14 -6.10 0.53
CA GLU A 26 8.67 -5.54 1.78
C GLU A 26 7.66 -4.58 2.42
N ALA A 27 7.05 -3.69 1.62
CA ALA A 27 6.01 -2.79 2.09
C ALA A 27 4.81 -3.56 2.67
N ARG A 28 4.37 -4.64 1.99
CA ARG A 28 3.27 -5.49 2.46
C ARG A 28 3.58 -6.09 3.84
N GLN A 29 4.77 -6.66 4.01
CA GLN A 29 5.22 -7.23 5.30
C GLN A 29 5.30 -6.18 6.41
N LEU A 30 5.77 -4.97 6.12
CA LEU A 30 5.86 -3.90 7.11
C LEU A 30 4.46 -3.42 7.55
N PHE A 31 3.50 -3.32 6.62
CA PHE A 31 2.14 -2.95 6.97
C PHE A 31 1.42 -4.07 7.73
N GLU A 32 1.64 -5.34 7.39
CA GLU A 32 1.13 -6.49 8.16
C GLU A 32 1.62 -6.44 9.62
N LYS A 33 2.91 -6.21 9.85
CA LYS A 33 3.47 -6.02 11.21
C LYS A 33 2.88 -4.80 11.93
N ALA A 34 2.60 -3.72 11.20
CA ALA A 34 1.96 -2.56 11.80
C ALA A 34 0.55 -2.90 12.30
N LEU A 35 -0.19 -3.76 11.58
CA LEU A 35 -1.51 -4.24 11.99
C LEU A 35 -1.46 -5.29 13.12
N GLU A 36 -0.35 -6.01 13.29
CA GLU A 36 -0.15 -6.86 14.48
C GLU A 36 -0.06 -6.02 15.78
N ILE A 37 0.43 -4.79 15.69
CA ILE A 37 0.57 -3.86 16.83
C ILE A 37 -0.71 -3.06 17.02
N ASP A 38 -1.26 -2.50 15.94
CA ASP A 38 -2.48 -1.71 15.92
C ASP A 38 -3.39 -2.18 14.78
N PRO A 39 -4.33 -3.09 15.07
CA PRO A 39 -5.26 -3.61 14.06
C PRO A 39 -6.17 -2.58 13.41
N ASP A 40 -6.31 -1.39 14.00
CA ASP A 40 -7.16 -0.31 13.50
C ASP A 40 -6.33 0.84 12.92
N TYR A 41 -5.06 0.60 12.58
CA TYR A 41 -4.20 1.59 11.98
C TYR A 41 -4.58 1.86 10.50
N ALA A 42 -5.42 2.88 10.28
CA ALA A 42 -5.96 3.25 8.97
C ALA A 42 -4.91 3.35 7.85
N ARG A 43 -3.75 3.95 8.14
CA ARG A 43 -2.66 4.12 7.15
C ARG A 43 -2.01 2.80 6.74
N ALA A 44 -1.95 1.80 7.63
CA ALA A 44 -1.44 0.47 7.29
C ALA A 44 -2.43 -0.28 6.38
N HIS A 45 -3.73 -0.18 6.66
CA HIS A 45 -4.76 -0.69 5.76
C HIS A 45 -4.67 -0.05 4.36
N ALA A 46 -4.52 1.28 4.26
CA ALA A 46 -4.34 1.95 2.96
C ALA A 46 -3.07 1.47 2.24
N GLY A 47 -1.98 1.24 2.99
CA GLY A 47 -0.74 0.67 2.46
C GLY A 47 -0.93 -0.73 1.86
N LEU A 48 -1.60 -1.62 2.59
CA LEU A 48 -1.90 -2.98 2.10
C LEU A 48 -2.77 -2.95 0.86
N ALA A 49 -3.79 -2.08 0.82
CA ALA A 49 -4.63 -1.90 -0.35
C ALA A 49 -3.80 -1.62 -1.62
N LEU A 50 -2.87 -0.67 -1.54
CA LEU A 50 -1.98 -0.31 -2.65
C LEU A 50 -1.03 -1.45 -3.04
N THR A 51 -0.49 -2.19 -2.08
CA THR A 51 0.43 -3.30 -2.39
C THR A 51 -0.26 -4.49 -3.05
N TYR A 52 -1.51 -4.78 -2.67
CA TYR A 52 -2.31 -5.82 -3.30
C TYR A 52 -2.83 -5.39 -4.67
N ASP A 53 -3.26 -4.14 -4.83
CA ASP A 53 -3.66 -3.61 -6.14
C ASP A 53 -2.52 -3.69 -7.16
N ARG A 54 -1.32 -3.24 -6.78
CA ARG A 54 -0.12 -3.34 -7.63
C ARG A 54 0.24 -4.78 -7.96
N GLY A 55 0.22 -5.66 -6.96
CA GLY A 55 0.53 -7.08 -7.18
C GLY A 55 -0.45 -7.78 -8.12
N GLY A 56 -1.73 -7.38 -8.10
CA GLY A 56 -2.74 -7.88 -9.04
C GLY A 56 -2.66 -7.24 -10.43
N PHE A 57 -2.39 -5.93 -10.51
CA PHE A 57 -2.24 -5.22 -11.78
C PHE A 57 -1.03 -5.71 -12.58
N TYR A 58 0.11 -5.90 -11.91
CA TYR A 58 1.29 -6.52 -12.50
C TYR A 58 1.17 -8.04 -12.37
N SER A 59 0.53 -8.69 -13.35
CA SER A 59 0.23 -10.14 -13.32
C SER A 59 1.45 -11.07 -13.12
N ALA A 60 2.68 -10.53 -13.16
CA ALA A 60 3.92 -11.24 -12.85
C ALA A 60 4.32 -11.20 -11.36
N TRP A 61 3.69 -10.37 -10.53
CA TRP A 61 4.10 -10.16 -9.14
C TRP A 61 3.36 -11.05 -8.17
N ASP A 62 2.02 -11.11 -8.26
CA ASP A 62 1.19 -12.06 -7.53
C ASP A 62 0.64 -13.14 -8.47
N ALA A 63 0.61 -14.39 -8.00
CA ALA A 63 0.15 -15.54 -8.79
C ALA A 63 -1.35 -15.53 -9.09
N ASN A 64 -2.16 -14.79 -8.30
CA ASN A 64 -3.60 -14.71 -8.47
C ASN A 64 -4.10 -13.26 -8.35
N PRO A 65 -4.16 -12.53 -9.48
CA PRO A 65 -4.62 -11.14 -9.53
C PRO A 65 -5.99 -10.90 -8.91
N LYS A 66 -6.93 -11.83 -9.10
CA LYS A 66 -8.30 -11.69 -8.57
C LYS A 66 -8.31 -11.66 -7.06
N THR A 67 -7.55 -12.55 -6.42
CA THR A 67 -7.42 -12.58 -4.96
C THR A 67 -6.72 -11.33 -4.45
N SER A 68 -5.69 -10.84 -5.14
CA SER A 68 -5.02 -9.60 -4.76
C SER A 68 -5.98 -8.42 -4.82
N LEU A 69 -6.78 -8.28 -5.88
CA LEU A 69 -7.78 -7.20 -5.98
C LEU A 69 -8.84 -7.27 -4.87
N GLN A 70 -9.30 -8.47 -4.49
CA GLN A 70 -10.24 -8.64 -3.36
C GLN A 70 -9.64 -8.18 -2.03
N LYS A 71 -8.37 -8.54 -1.77
CA LYS A 71 -7.66 -8.07 -0.57
C LYS A 71 -7.46 -6.55 -0.62
N ALA A 72 -7.14 -6.01 -1.78
CA ALA A 72 -6.98 -4.58 -1.96
C ALA A 72 -8.25 -3.81 -1.59
N GLU A 73 -9.39 -4.25 -2.11
CA GLU A 73 -10.70 -3.68 -1.83
C GLU A 73 -11.06 -3.76 -0.34
N SER A 74 -10.83 -4.91 0.29
CA SER A 74 -11.12 -5.11 1.72
C SER A 74 -10.33 -4.13 2.60
N HIS A 75 -9.01 -4.04 2.38
CA HIS A 75 -8.16 -3.12 3.14
C HIS A 75 -8.49 -1.66 2.84
N ALA A 76 -8.83 -1.30 1.60
CA ALA A 76 -9.24 0.06 1.25
C ALA A 76 -10.52 0.47 2.00
N LYS A 77 -11.54 -0.40 2.04
CA LYS A 77 -12.79 -0.13 2.78
C LYS A 77 -12.55 0.06 4.27
N LYS A 78 -11.72 -0.79 4.87
CA LYS A 78 -11.36 -0.69 6.29
C LYS A 78 -10.57 0.60 6.57
N ALA A 79 -9.63 0.98 5.70
CA ALA A 79 -8.89 2.23 5.84
C ALA A 79 -9.80 3.46 5.85
N VAL A 80 -10.76 3.54 4.92
CA VAL A 80 -11.73 4.64 4.86
C VAL A 80 -12.58 4.67 6.13
N ALA A 81 -13.12 3.53 6.56
CA ALA A 81 -13.95 3.46 7.76
C ALA A 81 -13.21 3.88 9.05
N LEU A 82 -11.89 3.74 9.09
CA LEU A 82 -11.05 4.11 10.24
C LEU A 82 -10.50 5.55 10.18
N ASP A 83 -10.49 6.19 9.00
CA ASP A 83 -10.04 7.58 8.83
C ASP A 83 -11.17 8.60 9.13
N ASP A 84 -12.43 8.13 9.09
CA ASP A 84 -13.63 8.92 9.40
C ASP A 84 -13.95 9.00 10.92
N THR A 85 -13.03 8.58 11.79
CA THR A 85 -13.11 8.65 13.27
C THR A 85 -12.00 9.51 13.86
#